data_AF-A0A545B6Q1-F1
#
_entry.id   AF-A0A545B6Q1-F1
#
_cell.length_a   1.000
_cell.length_b   1.000
_cell.length_c   1.000
_cell.angle_alpha   90.00
_cell.angle_beta   90.00
_cell.angle_gamma   90.00
#
_symmetry.space_group_name_H-M   'P 1'
#
loop_
_entity.id
_entity.type
_entity.pdbx_description
1 polymer ?
#
loop_
_entity_poly.entity_id
_entity_poly.type
_entity_poly.pdbx_seq_one_letter_code
_entity_poly.pdbx_strand_id
1 'polypeptide(L)' 'MNNVTNLNKFRKAKARDEKRAQAKTNAVKFGRSKSEKQTEKSTLEKQSDFLNAHQIPPTRE' A
#
# COMPACT_ATOMS: atom_id res chain seq x y z
N MET A 1 -30.43 2.11 -37.15
CA MET A 1 -29.08 1.97 -36.53
C MET A 1 -29.27 1.35 -35.15
N ASN A 2 -28.89 0.09 -34.97
CA ASN A 2 -29.09 -0.60 -33.70
C ASN A 2 -27.91 -0.29 -32.78
N ASN A 3 -28.11 0.60 -31.81
CA ASN A 3 -27.09 0.97 -30.83
C ASN A 3 -26.91 -0.19 -29.84
N VAL A 4 -26.09 -1.18 -30.19
CA VAL A 4 -25.72 -2.26 -29.27
C VAL A 4 -24.86 -1.66 -28.15
N THR A 5 -25.50 -1.27 -27.06
CA THR A 5 -24.81 -0.77 -25.87
C THR A 5 -24.06 -1.92 -25.23
N ASN A 6 -22.72 -1.87 -25.27
CA ASN A 6 -21.90 -2.93 -24.68
C ASN A 6 -21.92 -2.83 -23.13
N LEU A 7 -22.74 -3.66 -22.49
CA LEU A 7 -22.87 -3.72 -21.03
C LEU A 7 -21.55 -4.07 -20.33
N ASN A 8 -20.64 -4.79 -20.98
CA ASN A 8 -19.33 -5.12 -20.38
C ASN A 8 -18.45 -3.87 -20.23
N LYS A 9 -18.50 -2.93 -21.18
CA LYS A 9 -17.80 -1.64 -21.04
C LYS A 9 -18.35 -0.84 -19.87
N PHE A 10 -19.67 -0.82 -19.70
CA PHE A 10 -20.33 -0.14 -18.59
C PHE A 10 -19.96 -0.75 -17.24
N ARG A 11 -20.03 -2.08 -17.10
CA ARG A 11 -19.60 -2.79 -15.87
C ARG A 11 -18.14 -2.51 -15.54
N LYS A 12 -17.25 -2.51 -16.55
CA LYS A 12 -15.83 -2.17 -16.37
C LYS A 12 -15.61 -0.71 -15.97
N ALA A 13 -16.43 0.22 -16.46
CA ALA A 13 -16.38 1.62 -16.02
C ALA A 13 -16.79 1.73 -14.54
N LYS A 14 -17.95 1.16 -14.18
CA LYS A 14 -18.46 1.14 -12.80
C LYS A 14 -17.44 0.54 -11.81
N ALA A 15 -16.86 -0.61 -12.13
CA ALA A 15 -15.86 -1.26 -11.29
C ALA A 15 -14.59 -0.40 -11.10
N ARG A 16 -14.18 0.35 -12.13
CA ARG A 16 -13.03 1.28 -12.02
C ARG A 16 -13.36 2.47 -11.11
N ASP A 17 -14.58 2.99 -11.18
CA ASP A 17 -15.00 4.12 -10.34
C ASP A 17 -15.19 3.71 -8.89
N GLU A 18 -15.76 2.54 -8.62
CA GLU A 18 -15.84 1.95 -7.28
C GLU A 18 -14.43 1.76 -6.69
N LYS A 19 -13.48 1.23 -7.47
CA LYS A 19 -12.08 1.09 -7.05
C LYS A 19 -11.41 2.43 -6.74
N ARG A 20 -11.71 3.49 -7.51
CA ARG A 20 -11.22 4.85 -7.23
C ARG A 20 -11.81 5.43 -5.95
N ALA A 21 -13.10 5.22 -5.69
CA ALA A 21 -13.73 5.66 -4.46
C ALA A 21 -13.12 4.96 -3.23
N GLN A 22 -12.92 3.65 -3.30
CA GLN A 22 -12.21 2.89 -2.27
C GLN A 22 -10.77 3.35 -2.08
N ALA A 23 -10.06 3.70 -3.16
CA ALA A 23 -8.71 4.25 -3.05
C ALA A 23 -8.69 5.58 -2.31
N LYS A 24 -9.67 6.47 -2.56
CA LYS A 24 -9.82 7.74 -1.84
C LYS A 24 -10.13 7.53 -0.35
N THR A 25 -11.06 6.62 -0.03
CA THR A 25 -11.38 6.33 1.39
C THR A 25 -10.17 5.71 2.11
N ASN A 26 -9.41 4.84 1.44
CA ASN A 26 -8.18 4.28 2.00
C ASN A 26 -7.07 5.34 2.15
N ALA A 27 -6.94 6.28 1.22
CA ALA A 27 -5.99 7.39 1.33
C ALA A 27 -6.30 8.26 2.55
N VAL A 28 -7.57 8.60 2.78
CA VAL A 28 -7.99 9.36 3.98
C VAL A 28 -7.83 8.52 5.25
N LYS A 29 -8.26 7.26 5.24
CA LYS A 29 -8.27 6.39 6.43
C LYS A 29 -6.87 6.02 6.91
N PHE A 30 -5.96 5.77 5.99
CA PHE A 30 -4.63 5.25 6.34
C PHE A 30 -3.52 6.28 6.19
N GLY A 31 -3.73 7.39 5.47
CA GLY A 31 -2.76 8.48 5.28
C GLY A 31 -1.50 8.10 4.49
N ARG A 32 -1.13 6.81 4.46
CA ARG A 32 0.01 6.23 3.76
C ARG A 32 -0.44 5.12 2.84
N SER A 33 0.05 5.18 1.61
CA SER A 33 -0.11 4.14 0.60
C SER A 33 0.64 2.86 0.99
N LYS A 34 0.28 1.72 0.38
CA LYS A 34 0.97 0.45 0.62
C LYS A 34 2.45 0.52 0.25
N SER A 35 2.80 1.26 -0.79
CA SER A 35 4.19 1.50 -1.22
C SER A 35 4.99 2.24 -0.16
N GLU A 36 4.43 3.32 0.40
CA GLU A 36 5.10 4.11 1.46
C GLU A 36 5.30 3.28 2.73
N LYS A 37 4.31 2.47 3.12
CA LYS A 37 4.45 1.54 4.25
C LYS A 37 5.56 0.51 4.01
N GLN A 38 5.70 0.01 2.79
CA GLN A 38 6.74 -0.96 2.46
C GLN A 38 8.14 -0.32 2.49
N THR A 39 8.27 0.90 1.98
CA THR A 39 9.54 1.63 2.05
C THR A 39 9.91 1.95 3.49
N GLU A 40 8.96 2.42 4.30
CA GLU A 40 9.17 2.68 5.74
C GLU A 40 9.59 1.41 6.48
N LYS A 41 8.90 0.29 6.23
CA LYS A 41 9.25 -1.00 6.84
C LYS A 41 10.67 -1.42 6.50
N SER A 42 11.06 -1.33 5.22
CA SER A 42 12.42 -1.66 4.79
C SER A 42 13.47 -0.72 5.39
N THR A 43 13.17 0.57 5.53
CA THR A 43 14.08 1.51 6.20
C THR A 43 14.24 1.21 7.68
N LEU A 44 13.15 0.86 8.38
CA LEU A 44 13.18 0.49 9.78
C LEU A 44 13.95 -0.82 10.02
N GLU A 45 13.75 -1.82 9.16
CA GLU A 45 14.51 -3.09 9.21
C GLU A 45 16.02 -2.84 9.04
N LYS A 46 16.42 -2.03 8.05
CA LYS A 46 17.84 -1.67 7.88
C LYS A 46 18.41 -0.93 9.08
N GLN A 47 17.62 -0.03 9.68
CA GLN A 47 18.03 0.69 10.88
C GLN A 47 18.16 -0.25 12.08
N SER A 48 17.22 -1.18 12.27
CA SER A 48 17.32 -2.17 13.35
C SER A 48 18.52 -3.08 13.16
N ASP A 49 18.78 -3.54 11.93
CA ASP A 49 19.93 -4.39 11.63
C ASP A 49 21.25 -3.66 11.88
N PHE A 50 21.33 -2.39 11.49
CA PHE A 50 22.49 -1.54 11.77
C PHE A 50 22.71 -1.37 13.29
N LEU A 51 21.65 -1.08 14.04
CA LEU A 51 21.72 -0.96 15.49
C LEU A 51 22.13 -2.28 16.15
N ASN A 52 21.59 -3.40 15.71
CA ASN A 52 21.94 -4.73 16.21
C ASN A 52 23.40 -5.08 15.94
N ALA A 53 23.95 -4.71 14.77
CA ALA A 53 25.37 -4.93 14.46
C ALA A 53 26.31 -4.15 15.40
N HIS A 54 25.83 -3.05 15.98
CA HIS A 54 26.59 -2.22 16.92
C HIS A 54 26.23 -2.47 18.39
N GLN A 55 25.31 -3.39 18.69
CA GLN A 55 25.02 -3.79 20.05
C GLN A 55 26.20 -4.59 20.60
N ILE A 56 26.84 -4.05 21.64
CA ILE A 56 27.81 -4.80 22.43
C ILE A 56 27.01 -5.91 23.14
N PRO A 57 27.37 -7.19 22.94
CA PRO A 57 26.65 -8.28 23.60
C PRO A 57 26.71 -8.08 25.12
N PRO A 58 25.60 -8.32 25.85
CA PRO A 58 25.59 -8.15 27.29
C PRO A 58 26.69 -9.04 27.88
N THR A 59 27.60 -8.42 28.63
CA THR A 59 28.66 -9.11 29.36
C THR A 59 28.01 -10.14 30.26
N ARG A 60 28.27 -11.42 29.95
CA ARG A 60 27.80 -12.55 30.74
C ARG A 60 28.68 -12.63 31.99
N GLU A 61 28.13 -12.25 33.14
CA GLU A 61 28.72 -12.55 34.46
C GLU A 61 28.78 -14.07 34.71
#